data_AF-A0A947S7E2-F1
#
_entry.id   AF-A0A947S7E2-F1
#
_cell.length_a   1.000
_cell.length_b   1.000
_cell.length_c   1.000
_cell.angle_alpha   90.00
_cell.angle_beta   90.00
_cell.angle_gamma   90.00
#
_symmetry.space_group_name_H-M   'P 1'
#
loop_
_entity.id
_entity.type
_entity.pdbx_description
1 polymer ?
#
loop_
_entity_poly.entity_id
_entity_poly.type
_entity_poly.pdbx_seq_one_letter_code
_entity_poly.pdbx_strand_id
1 'polypeptide(L)'
;MKKDLILLIGVALLSTIFVWLPFFLQINKFFSISIPQGGMATIMKNFDGLYYIVISKSLYIPEAIKTMVPFDLSPLYYSAHFPLFALLIKLLGIILPHTWAMLVITLLSSVLAVFVFYKFLKDFKLTSNPFFLTLVFLFLPARWLIVRSVGSAEPTFIALILACFYFFKKEKIWFAAIMGSLAQMTKPPGILIFIGLLAFILFENRKILIKDFAKLVKKYYPLLLIPISLLLVFFYYKVVYNDFFAYFHSGDNIHLFWPPYQVFNKTAAWVGTIWLEEIIYIFLLGLLGIILLFKKGLKDLAFFSLVFYLSLIFVSHRDISRYSLPMIPFIIIGFENAIQKK
;
A
#
# COMPACT_ATOMS: atom_id res chain seq x y z
N MET A 1 -14.38 -11.21 20.34
CA MET A 1 -13.58 -11.47 19.11
C MET A 1 -14.47 -11.48 17.88
N LYS A 2 -15.41 -12.43 17.75
CA LYS A 2 -16.33 -12.44 16.60
C LYS A 2 -17.16 -11.15 16.51
N LYS A 3 -17.71 -10.67 17.64
CA LYS A 3 -18.49 -9.42 17.72
C LYS A 3 -17.71 -8.20 17.23
N ASP A 4 -16.55 -7.92 17.82
CA ASP A 4 -15.69 -6.78 17.45
C ASP A 4 -15.36 -6.78 15.96
N LEU A 5 -15.01 -7.95 15.42
CA LEU A 5 -14.65 -8.08 14.02
C LEU A 5 -15.84 -7.82 13.10
N ILE A 6 -17.02 -8.36 13.42
CA ILE A 6 -18.26 -8.09 12.66
C ILE A 6 -18.56 -6.59 12.67
N LEU A 7 -18.42 -5.93 13.82
CA LEU A 7 -18.61 -4.49 13.93
C LEU A 7 -17.60 -3.71 13.09
N LEU A 8 -16.31 -4.05 13.16
CA LEU A 8 -15.27 -3.38 12.38
C LEU A 8 -15.47 -3.56 10.87
N ILE A 9 -15.87 -4.76 10.43
CA ILE A 9 -16.22 -5.03 9.03
C ILE A 9 -17.44 -4.20 8.63
N GLY A 10 -18.49 -4.18 9.46
CA GLY A 10 -19.66 -3.35 9.23
C GLY A 10 -19.30 -1.87 9.08
N VAL A 11 -18.47 -1.33 9.97
CA VAL A 11 -17.98 0.06 9.89
C VAL A 11 -17.16 0.29 8.62
N ALA A 12 -16.27 -0.64 8.25
CA ALA A 12 -15.47 -0.53 7.02
C ALA A 12 -16.35 -0.44 5.77
N LEU A 13 -17.36 -1.32 5.66
CA LEU A 13 -18.30 -1.36 4.54
C LEU A 13 -19.21 -0.13 4.52
N LEU A 14 -19.85 0.20 5.65
CA LEU A 14 -20.78 1.33 5.75
C LEU A 14 -20.10 2.65 5.46
N SER A 15 -18.87 2.86 5.93
CA SER A 15 -18.12 4.09 5.63
C SER A 15 -17.74 4.21 4.15
N THR A 16 -17.40 3.11 3.48
CA THR A 16 -17.18 3.14 2.01
C THR A 16 -18.49 3.41 1.26
N ILE A 17 -19.59 2.77 1.65
CA ILE A 17 -20.92 3.04 1.08
C ILE A 17 -21.31 4.51 1.28
N PHE A 18 -21.01 5.09 2.44
CA PHE A 18 -21.28 6.49 2.72
C PHE A 18 -20.47 7.43 1.81
N VAL A 19 -19.21 7.09 1.50
CA VAL A 19 -18.40 7.81 0.50
C VAL A 19 -19.02 7.70 -0.89
N TRP A 20 -19.57 6.54 -1.25
CA TRP A 20 -20.20 6.32 -2.55
C TRP A 20 -21.60 6.92 -2.68
N LEU A 21 -22.32 7.10 -1.57
CA LEU A 21 -23.74 7.47 -1.54
C LEU A 21 -24.06 8.72 -2.36
N PRO A 22 -23.30 9.83 -2.28
CA PRO A 22 -23.58 11.02 -3.09
C PRO A 22 -23.46 10.77 -4.60
N PHE A 23 -22.53 9.89 -5.00
CA PHE A 23 -22.31 9.52 -6.40
C PHE A 23 -23.34 8.55 -6.93
N PHE A 24 -23.82 7.61 -6.10
CA PHE A 24 -24.93 6.73 -6.43
C PHE A 24 -26.24 7.49 -6.61
N LEU A 25 -26.54 8.40 -5.69
CA LEU A 25 -27.76 9.21 -5.72
C LEU A 25 -27.66 10.41 -6.67
N GLN A 26 -26.50 10.61 -7.32
CA GLN A 26 -26.23 11.73 -8.21
C GLN A 26 -26.59 13.09 -7.58
N ILE A 27 -26.24 13.25 -6.30
CA ILE A 27 -26.47 14.49 -5.56
C ILE A 27 -25.59 15.58 -6.19
N ASN A 28 -26.19 16.70 -6.59
CA ASN A 28 -25.46 17.79 -7.28
C ASN A 28 -24.59 18.64 -6.33
N LYS A 29 -24.97 18.73 -5.06
CA LYS A 29 -24.27 19.49 -4.03
C LYS A 29 -24.37 18.80 -2.67
N PHE A 30 -23.26 18.75 -1.95
CA PHE A 30 -23.24 18.32 -0.55
C PHE A 30 -22.64 19.45 0.28
N PHE A 31 -23.46 20.04 1.15
CA PHE A 31 -23.19 21.36 1.73
C PHE A 31 -22.85 22.39 0.63
N SER A 32 -21.71 23.06 0.73
CA SER A 32 -21.24 24.05 -0.24
C SER A 32 -20.37 23.45 -1.35
N ILE A 33 -20.19 22.13 -1.38
CA ILE A 33 -19.31 21.45 -2.34
C ILE A 33 -20.15 20.91 -3.50
N SER A 34 -19.86 21.37 -4.71
CA SER A 34 -20.44 20.82 -5.94
C SER A 34 -19.87 19.43 -6.22
N ILE A 35 -20.74 18.46 -6.47
CA ILE A 35 -20.35 17.09 -6.76
C ILE A 35 -20.40 16.87 -8.28
N PRO A 36 -19.39 16.23 -8.89
CA PRO A 36 -19.41 15.93 -10.32
C PRO A 36 -20.60 15.05 -10.72
N GLN A 37 -21.32 15.43 -11.78
CA GLN A 37 -22.51 14.71 -12.27
C GLN A 37 -22.23 13.36 -12.96
N GLY A 38 -20.98 12.88 -12.96
CA GLY A 38 -20.61 11.58 -13.53
C GLY A 38 -21.06 10.36 -12.71
N GLY A 39 -21.75 10.56 -11.59
CA GLY A 39 -22.17 9.50 -10.67
C GLY A 39 -21.01 8.60 -10.25
N MET A 40 -21.25 7.28 -10.19
CA MET A 40 -20.20 6.30 -9.84
C MET A 40 -19.03 6.26 -10.82
N ALA A 41 -19.18 6.75 -12.05
CA ALA A 41 -18.05 6.86 -12.97
C ALA A 41 -16.95 7.80 -12.42
N THR A 42 -17.32 8.80 -11.61
CA THR A 42 -16.35 9.67 -10.92
C THR A 42 -15.47 8.89 -9.95
N ILE A 43 -16.06 7.94 -9.19
CA ILE A 43 -15.31 7.06 -8.29
C ILE A 43 -14.41 6.11 -9.10
N MET A 44 -14.95 5.51 -10.17
CA MET A 44 -14.23 4.53 -11.00
C MET A 44 -13.07 5.14 -11.79
N LYS A 45 -13.14 6.42 -12.15
CA LYS A 45 -12.09 7.15 -12.89
C LYS A 45 -10.96 7.68 -12.00
N ASN A 46 -11.06 7.52 -10.68
CA ASN A 46 -10.15 8.14 -9.74
C ASN A 46 -8.82 7.36 -9.63
N PHE A 47 -7.71 8.08 -9.53
CA PHE A 47 -6.32 7.57 -9.51
C PHE A 47 -6.02 6.59 -10.66
N ASP A 48 -5.26 5.55 -10.33
CA ASP A 48 -4.65 4.61 -11.25
C ASP A 48 -5.56 3.43 -11.62
N GLY A 49 -6.81 3.45 -11.14
CA GLY A 49 -7.72 2.30 -11.26
C GLY A 49 -7.94 1.86 -12.70
N LEU A 50 -8.13 2.83 -13.59
CA LEU A 50 -8.32 2.55 -15.01
C LEU A 50 -7.07 1.95 -15.67
N TYR A 51 -5.86 2.29 -15.19
CA TYR A 51 -4.62 1.68 -15.68
C TYR A 51 -4.55 0.19 -15.32
N TYR A 52 -4.95 -0.17 -14.10
CA TYR A 52 -5.06 -1.58 -13.71
C TYR A 52 -6.16 -2.33 -14.49
N ILE A 53 -7.24 -1.66 -14.89
CA ILE A 53 -8.24 -2.27 -15.78
C ILE A 53 -7.65 -2.56 -17.15
N VAL A 54 -6.91 -1.64 -17.75
CA VAL A 54 -6.23 -1.88 -19.04
C VAL A 54 -5.33 -3.11 -18.93
N ILE A 55 -4.50 -3.18 -17.88
CA ILE A 55 -3.62 -4.32 -17.64
C ILE A 55 -4.41 -5.62 -17.45
N SER A 56 -5.51 -5.60 -16.70
CA SER A 56 -6.31 -6.79 -16.45
C SER A 56 -6.89 -7.38 -17.76
N LYS A 57 -7.19 -6.52 -18.74
CA LYS A 57 -7.69 -6.93 -20.05
C LYS A 57 -6.56 -7.35 -20.99
N SER A 58 -5.49 -6.56 -21.07
CA SER A 58 -4.41 -6.74 -22.05
C SER A 58 -3.30 -7.68 -21.61
N LEU A 59 -3.13 -7.91 -20.29
CA LEU A 59 -1.96 -8.56 -19.72
C LEU A 59 -0.65 -7.95 -20.26
N TYR A 60 -0.58 -6.62 -20.27
CA TYR A 60 0.56 -5.84 -20.74
C TYR A 60 0.89 -5.94 -22.24
N ILE A 61 0.15 -6.73 -23.03
CA ILE A 61 0.42 -6.91 -24.46
C ILE A 61 0.29 -5.56 -25.20
N PRO A 62 1.37 -5.04 -25.82
CA PRO A 62 1.38 -3.69 -26.38
C PRO A 62 0.32 -3.46 -27.46
N GLU A 63 0.09 -4.43 -28.34
CA GLU A 63 -0.89 -4.39 -29.42
C GLU A 63 -2.32 -4.32 -28.86
N ALA A 64 -2.59 -5.08 -27.79
CA ALA A 64 -3.88 -5.04 -27.11
C ALA A 64 -4.08 -3.72 -26.36
N ILE A 65 -3.02 -3.12 -25.79
CA ILE A 65 -3.10 -1.80 -25.15
C ILE A 65 -3.41 -0.71 -26.20
N LYS A 66 -2.72 -0.71 -27.35
CA LYS A 66 -2.91 0.29 -28.41
C LYS A 66 -4.34 0.34 -28.97
N THR A 67 -5.04 -0.79 -28.93
CA THR A 67 -6.44 -0.89 -29.40
C THR A 67 -7.46 -0.53 -28.30
N MET A 68 -7.03 -0.39 -27.04
CA MET A 68 -7.87 0.05 -25.92
C MET A 68 -7.63 1.54 -25.64
N VAL A 69 -8.64 2.40 -25.82
CA VAL A 69 -8.51 3.86 -25.57
C VAL A 69 -9.45 4.28 -24.43
N PRO A 70 -9.03 5.24 -23.57
CA PRO A 70 -8.98 6.66 -23.97
C PRO A 70 -7.64 7.38 -23.69
N PHE A 71 -6.58 6.70 -23.24
CA PHE A 71 -5.37 7.37 -22.74
C PHE A 71 -4.28 7.51 -23.81
N ASP A 72 -3.79 8.73 -24.01
CA ASP A 72 -2.62 9.04 -24.84
C ASP A 72 -1.32 8.71 -24.08
N LEU A 73 -1.15 7.43 -23.75
CA LEU A 73 -0.02 6.91 -22.98
C LEU A 73 0.65 5.77 -23.75
N SER A 74 1.99 5.77 -23.74
CA SER A 74 2.77 4.67 -24.29
C SER A 74 2.41 3.34 -23.60
N PRO A 75 2.33 2.20 -24.31
CA PRO A 75 2.13 0.89 -23.69
C PRO A 75 3.13 0.57 -22.58
N LEU A 76 4.34 1.15 -22.64
CA LEU A 76 5.38 0.99 -21.64
C LEU A 76 5.01 1.61 -20.29
N TYR A 77 4.16 2.66 -20.28
CA TYR A 77 3.69 3.34 -19.07
C TYR A 77 3.03 2.37 -18.07
N TYR A 78 2.30 1.38 -18.58
CA TYR A 78 1.58 0.41 -17.76
C TYR A 78 2.50 -0.49 -16.92
N SER A 79 3.78 -0.62 -17.27
CA SER A 79 4.79 -1.33 -16.46
C SER A 79 5.07 -0.66 -15.09
N ALA A 80 4.63 0.58 -14.88
CA ALA A 80 4.62 1.23 -13.57
C ALA A 80 3.64 0.60 -12.56
N HIS A 81 2.66 -0.14 -13.06
CA HIS A 81 1.59 -0.73 -12.27
C HIS A 81 1.80 -2.24 -12.22
N PHE A 82 2.17 -2.77 -11.05
CA PHE A 82 2.55 -4.17 -10.89
C PHE A 82 1.34 -5.13 -10.95
N PRO A 83 1.55 -6.40 -11.34
CA PRO A 83 0.49 -7.20 -11.93
C PRO A 83 -0.60 -7.70 -10.96
N LEU A 84 -0.32 -7.86 -9.67
CA LEU A 84 -1.22 -8.63 -8.79
C LEU A 84 -2.63 -8.04 -8.72
N PHE A 85 -2.76 -6.73 -8.53
CA PHE A 85 -4.08 -6.10 -8.44
C PHE A 85 -4.87 -6.23 -9.76
N ALA A 86 -4.21 -6.06 -10.91
CA ALA A 86 -4.84 -6.28 -12.22
C ALA A 86 -5.23 -7.75 -12.45
N LEU A 87 -4.44 -8.71 -11.97
CA LEU A 87 -4.78 -10.14 -12.05
C LEU A 87 -6.00 -10.48 -11.18
N LEU A 88 -6.13 -9.89 -9.99
CA LEU A 88 -7.32 -10.03 -9.16
C LEU A 88 -8.57 -9.42 -9.84
N ILE A 89 -8.41 -8.25 -10.47
CA ILE A 89 -9.48 -7.63 -11.28
C ILE A 89 -9.87 -8.54 -12.44
N LYS A 90 -8.90 -9.12 -13.15
CA LYS A 90 -9.16 -10.02 -14.28
C LYS A 90 -9.94 -11.24 -13.84
N LEU A 91 -9.54 -11.86 -12.72
CA LEU A 91 -10.19 -13.06 -12.18
C LEU A 91 -11.65 -12.77 -11.81
N LEU A 92 -11.90 -11.70 -11.07
CA LEU A 92 -13.28 -11.32 -10.71
C LEU A 92 -14.06 -10.74 -11.91
N GLY A 93 -13.34 -10.21 -12.90
CA GLY A 93 -13.83 -9.68 -14.16
C GLY A 93 -14.46 -10.74 -15.08
N ILE A 94 -14.29 -12.03 -14.77
CA ILE A 94 -14.98 -13.14 -15.43
C ILE A 94 -16.49 -13.12 -15.12
N ILE A 95 -16.87 -12.66 -13.92
CA ILE A 95 -18.26 -12.68 -13.44
C ILE A 95 -18.85 -11.27 -13.20
N LEU A 96 -18.02 -10.23 -13.17
CA LEU A 96 -18.44 -8.84 -12.99
C LEU A 96 -17.81 -7.93 -14.06
N PRO A 97 -18.44 -6.80 -14.42
CA PRO A 97 -17.76 -5.77 -15.20
C PRO A 97 -16.46 -5.33 -14.51
N HIS A 98 -15.38 -5.12 -15.27
CA HIS A 98 -14.04 -4.90 -14.71
C HIS A 98 -13.95 -3.67 -13.79
N THR A 99 -14.74 -2.63 -14.05
CA THR A 99 -14.85 -1.45 -13.19
C THR A 99 -15.43 -1.77 -11.81
N TRP A 100 -16.46 -2.63 -11.76
CA TRP A 100 -17.02 -3.13 -10.51
C TRP A 100 -16.10 -4.14 -9.83
N ALA A 101 -15.48 -5.04 -10.60
CA ALA A 101 -14.51 -5.99 -10.09
C ALA A 101 -13.38 -5.25 -9.35
N MET A 102 -12.85 -4.17 -9.92
CA MET A 102 -11.86 -3.31 -9.28
C MET A 102 -12.34 -2.75 -7.93
N LEU A 103 -13.51 -2.11 -7.87
CA LEU A 103 -14.04 -1.56 -6.62
C LEU A 103 -14.30 -2.66 -5.57
N VAL A 104 -14.79 -3.83 -5.99
CA VAL A 104 -15.02 -4.96 -5.09
C VAL A 104 -13.70 -5.53 -4.55
N ILE A 105 -12.66 -5.68 -5.39
CA ILE A 105 -11.34 -6.13 -4.91
C ILE A 105 -10.73 -5.12 -3.93
N THR A 106 -10.84 -3.81 -4.20
CA THR A 106 -10.40 -2.77 -3.25
C THR A 106 -11.16 -2.90 -1.93
N LEU A 107 -12.48 -3.06 -1.96
CA LEU A 107 -13.33 -3.19 -0.77
C LEU A 107 -12.98 -4.46 0.05
N LEU A 108 -12.85 -5.61 -0.61
CA LEU A 108 -12.46 -6.87 0.02
C LEU A 108 -11.05 -6.78 0.62
N SER A 109 -10.12 -6.14 -0.09
CA SER A 109 -8.77 -5.90 0.40
C SER A 109 -8.74 -4.95 1.60
N SER A 110 -9.61 -3.95 1.63
CA SER A 110 -9.79 -3.06 2.80
C SER A 110 -10.30 -3.83 4.01
N VAL A 111 -11.32 -4.67 3.83
CA VAL A 111 -11.83 -5.57 4.88
C VAL A 111 -10.73 -6.50 5.38
N LEU A 112 -9.92 -7.06 4.48
CA LEU A 112 -8.79 -7.89 4.84
C LEU A 112 -7.73 -7.12 5.64
N ALA A 113 -7.39 -5.89 5.24
CA ALA A 113 -6.45 -5.04 5.98
C ALA A 113 -6.93 -4.79 7.41
N VAL A 114 -8.23 -4.48 7.59
CA VAL A 114 -8.87 -4.26 8.90
C VAL A 114 -8.84 -5.52 9.75
N PHE A 115 -9.20 -6.66 9.14
CA PHE A 115 -9.17 -7.97 9.81
C PHE A 115 -7.76 -8.31 10.31
N VAL A 116 -6.77 -8.21 9.44
CA VAL A 116 -5.38 -8.55 9.78
C VAL A 116 -4.84 -7.56 10.80
N PHE A 117 -5.10 -6.25 10.67
CA PHE A 117 -4.66 -5.25 11.64
C PHE A 117 -5.23 -5.50 13.04
N TYR A 118 -6.55 -5.70 13.17
CA TYR A 118 -7.19 -6.01 14.45
C TYR A 118 -6.59 -7.29 15.08
N LYS A 119 -6.38 -8.33 14.27
CA LYS A 119 -5.76 -9.57 14.74
C LYS A 119 -4.31 -9.35 15.16
N PHE A 120 -3.55 -8.57 14.40
CA PHE A 120 -2.16 -8.21 14.71
C PHE A 120 -2.06 -7.50 16.05
N LEU A 121 -2.90 -6.49 16.28
CA LEU A 121 -2.96 -5.78 17.55
C LEU A 121 -3.27 -6.71 18.73
N LYS A 122 -4.26 -7.59 18.56
CA LYS A 122 -4.75 -8.47 19.62
C LYS A 122 -3.78 -9.60 19.94
N ASP A 123 -3.35 -10.34 18.93
CA ASP A 123 -2.52 -11.54 19.09
C ASP A 123 -1.14 -11.22 19.67
N PHE A 124 -0.63 -10.02 19.40
CA PHE A 124 0.68 -9.56 19.90
C PHE A 124 0.56 -8.53 21.02
N LYS A 125 -0.66 -8.30 21.55
CA LYS A 125 -0.93 -7.38 22.68
C LYS A 125 -0.30 -5.99 22.47
N LEU A 126 -0.42 -5.45 21.26
CA LEU A 126 0.24 -4.18 20.88
C LEU A 126 -0.48 -2.95 21.43
N THR A 127 -1.68 -3.12 21.96
CA THR A 127 -2.48 -2.05 22.57
C THR A 127 -3.50 -2.63 23.56
N SER A 128 -3.95 -1.80 24.49
CA SER A 128 -5.00 -2.16 25.45
C SER A 128 -6.39 -2.25 24.81
N ASN A 129 -6.65 -1.47 23.76
CA ASN A 129 -7.92 -1.46 23.04
C ASN A 129 -7.74 -1.69 21.52
N PRO A 130 -7.61 -2.96 21.08
CA PRO A 130 -7.45 -3.29 19.67
C PRO A 130 -8.59 -2.82 18.77
N PHE A 131 -9.82 -2.81 19.30
CA PHE A 131 -11.00 -2.36 18.55
C PHE A 131 -10.89 -0.88 18.22
N PHE A 132 -10.64 -0.03 19.22
CA PHE A 132 -10.53 1.41 19.03
C PHE A 132 -9.35 1.79 18.13
N LEU A 133 -8.19 1.18 18.31
CA LEU A 133 -7.04 1.48 17.45
C LEU A 133 -7.28 1.03 15.99
N THR A 134 -8.06 -0.03 15.78
CA THR A 134 -8.49 -0.43 14.43
C THR A 134 -9.50 0.55 13.83
N LEU A 135 -10.40 1.12 14.63
CA LEU A 135 -11.26 2.24 14.19
C LEU A 135 -10.42 3.46 13.79
N VAL A 136 -9.38 3.79 14.56
CA VAL A 136 -8.45 4.86 14.19
C VAL A 136 -7.79 4.56 12.85
N PHE A 137 -7.28 3.36 12.64
CA PHE A 137 -6.72 2.94 11.34
C PHE A 137 -7.75 3.01 10.21
N LEU A 138 -9.03 2.73 10.45
CA LEU A 138 -10.09 2.77 9.43
C LEU A 138 -10.35 4.17 8.85
N PHE A 139 -10.07 5.22 9.62
CA PHE A 139 -10.40 6.60 9.27
C PHE A 139 -9.18 7.52 9.15
N LEU A 140 -8.05 7.17 9.78
CA LEU A 140 -6.86 8.00 9.81
C LEU A 140 -5.62 7.32 9.17
N PRO A 141 -4.85 8.08 8.35
CA PRO A 141 -5.14 9.44 7.90
C PRO A 141 -6.36 9.44 6.96
N ALA A 142 -7.02 10.60 6.79
CA ALA A 142 -8.21 10.71 5.94
C ALA A 142 -7.98 10.19 4.51
N ARG A 143 -6.74 10.27 4.01
CA ARG A 143 -6.33 9.70 2.72
C ARG A 143 -6.63 8.20 2.60
N TRP A 144 -6.51 7.44 3.69
CA TRP A 144 -6.81 6.02 3.72
C TRP A 144 -8.27 5.72 3.41
N LEU A 145 -9.21 6.50 3.99
CA LEU A 145 -10.65 6.37 3.73
C LEU A 145 -10.96 6.56 2.24
N ILE A 146 -10.29 7.52 1.60
CA ILE A 146 -10.48 7.79 0.17
C ILE A 146 -9.93 6.65 -0.68
N VAL A 147 -8.67 6.25 -0.50
CA VAL A 147 -8.07 5.19 -1.36
C VAL A 147 -8.75 3.84 -1.18
N ARG A 148 -9.27 3.52 0.02
CA ARG A 148 -10.00 2.27 0.25
C ARG A 148 -11.43 2.28 -0.29
N SER A 149 -11.91 3.43 -0.74
CA SER A 149 -13.21 3.61 -1.43
C SER A 149 -13.02 3.80 -2.94
N VAL A 150 -11.77 3.93 -3.35
CA VAL A 150 -11.18 4.03 -4.69
C VAL A 150 -11.15 2.78 -5.56
N GLY A 151 -10.90 2.88 -6.87
CA GLY A 151 -10.29 1.82 -7.65
C GLY A 151 -8.77 1.75 -7.44
N SER A 152 -8.31 1.40 -6.24
CA SER A 152 -6.91 1.55 -5.83
C SER A 152 -6.30 0.23 -5.37
N ALA A 153 -5.02 0.03 -5.68
CA ALA A 153 -4.22 -1.13 -5.24
C ALA A 153 -3.68 -0.98 -3.81
N GLU A 154 -3.75 0.22 -3.21
CA GLU A 154 -3.20 0.51 -1.88
C GLU A 154 -3.79 -0.41 -0.80
N PRO A 155 -5.11 -0.68 -0.76
CA PRO A 155 -5.65 -1.59 0.24
C PRO A 155 -5.13 -3.02 0.13
N THR A 156 -4.98 -3.54 -1.09
CA THR A 156 -4.38 -4.86 -1.33
C THR A 156 -2.93 -4.88 -0.83
N PHE A 157 -2.16 -3.84 -1.17
CA PHE A 157 -0.76 -3.72 -0.76
C PHE A 157 -0.61 -3.67 0.76
N ILE A 158 -1.41 -2.85 1.45
CA ILE A 158 -1.37 -2.70 2.91
C ILE A 158 -1.83 -3.97 3.62
N ALA A 159 -2.88 -4.63 3.12
CA ALA A 159 -3.33 -5.91 3.67
C ALA A 159 -2.21 -6.98 3.63
N LEU A 160 -1.48 -7.06 2.52
CA LEU A 160 -0.39 -8.03 2.33
C LEU A 160 0.85 -7.69 3.16
N ILE A 161 1.19 -6.40 3.32
CA ILE A 161 2.23 -5.95 4.26
C ILE A 161 1.87 -6.37 5.69
N LEU A 162 0.66 -6.05 6.14
CA LEU A 162 0.19 -6.43 7.48
C LEU A 162 0.21 -7.95 7.68
N ALA A 163 -0.21 -8.72 6.67
CA ALA A 163 -0.18 -10.18 6.72
C ALA A 163 1.26 -10.71 6.78
N CYS A 164 2.18 -10.13 6.03
CA CYS A 164 3.61 -10.45 6.07
C CYS A 164 4.16 -10.30 7.48
N PHE A 165 3.99 -9.13 8.10
CA PHE A 165 4.46 -8.88 9.47
C PHE A 165 3.73 -9.73 10.52
N TYR A 166 2.42 -9.98 10.34
CA TYR A 166 1.67 -10.88 11.20
C TYR A 166 2.25 -12.29 11.21
N PHE A 167 2.52 -12.88 10.03
CA PHE A 167 3.11 -14.22 9.95
C PHE A 167 4.57 -14.25 10.36
N PHE A 168 5.34 -13.21 10.04
CA PHE A 168 6.73 -13.07 10.46
C PHE A 168 6.84 -13.13 11.98
N LYS A 169 6.00 -12.37 12.69
CA LYS A 169 5.97 -12.32 14.15
C LYS A 169 5.39 -13.58 14.80
N LYS A 170 4.66 -14.42 14.05
CA LYS A 170 4.29 -15.79 14.44
C LYS A 170 5.41 -16.82 14.15
N GLU A 171 6.58 -16.40 13.69
CA GLU A 171 7.69 -17.26 13.23
C GLU A 171 7.30 -18.18 12.05
N LYS A 172 6.22 -17.86 11.33
CA LYS A 172 5.76 -18.57 10.14
C LYS A 172 6.41 -17.98 8.89
N ILE A 173 7.72 -18.15 8.77
CA ILE A 173 8.56 -17.44 7.78
C ILE A 173 8.13 -17.69 6.32
N TRP A 174 7.72 -18.91 5.97
CA TRP A 174 7.20 -19.21 4.63
C TRP A 174 5.93 -18.41 4.29
N PHE A 175 4.97 -18.33 5.22
CA PHE A 175 3.76 -17.55 5.01
C PHE A 175 4.08 -16.05 4.94
N ALA A 176 5.01 -15.57 5.77
CA ALA A 176 5.49 -14.20 5.69
C ALA A 176 6.10 -13.89 4.32
N ALA A 177 6.93 -14.79 3.81
CA ALA A 177 7.54 -14.68 2.49
C ALA A 177 6.50 -14.64 1.36
N ILE A 178 5.52 -15.56 1.37
CA ILE A 178 4.44 -15.58 0.36
C ILE A 178 3.66 -14.25 0.39
N MET A 179 3.25 -13.77 1.57
CA MET A 179 2.55 -12.49 1.69
C MET A 179 3.41 -11.31 1.23
N GLY A 180 4.70 -11.31 1.56
CA GLY A 180 5.66 -10.30 1.11
C GLY A 180 5.87 -10.30 -0.40
N SER A 181 5.95 -11.48 -1.03
CA SER A 181 6.04 -11.62 -2.49
C SER A 181 4.78 -11.12 -3.19
N LEU A 182 3.60 -11.43 -2.66
CA LEU A 182 2.35 -10.90 -3.19
C LEU A 182 2.29 -9.37 -3.03
N ALA A 183 2.75 -8.83 -1.90
CA ALA A 183 2.84 -7.37 -1.71
C ALA A 183 3.79 -6.74 -2.74
N GLN A 184 4.95 -7.35 -2.98
CA GLN A 184 5.89 -6.95 -4.02
C GLN A 184 5.25 -6.95 -5.41
N MET A 185 4.46 -7.97 -5.76
CA MET A 185 3.75 -8.04 -7.03
C MET A 185 2.55 -7.07 -7.11
N THR A 186 2.21 -6.35 -6.04
CA THR A 186 1.13 -5.35 -6.04
C THR A 186 1.63 -3.95 -6.40
N LYS A 187 2.78 -3.54 -5.83
CA LYS A 187 3.38 -2.22 -6.07
C LYS A 187 4.91 -2.26 -5.95
N PRO A 188 5.65 -1.40 -6.69
CA PRO A 188 7.11 -1.34 -6.63
C PRO A 188 7.71 -1.20 -5.21
N PRO A 189 7.16 -0.37 -4.30
CA PRO A 189 7.68 -0.23 -2.94
C PRO A 189 7.62 -1.50 -2.07
N GLY A 190 7.02 -2.60 -2.53
CA GLY A 190 7.00 -3.87 -1.79
C GLY A 190 8.39 -4.43 -1.49
N ILE A 191 9.42 -4.04 -2.24
CA ILE A 191 10.80 -4.48 -2.01
C ILE A 191 11.33 -3.98 -0.66
N LEU A 192 10.78 -2.87 -0.17
CA LEU A 192 11.14 -2.28 1.11
C LEU A 192 10.79 -3.18 2.29
N ILE A 193 9.85 -4.13 2.12
CA ILE A 193 9.57 -5.18 3.11
C ILE A 193 10.82 -6.05 3.32
N PHE A 194 11.44 -6.52 2.23
CA PHE A 194 12.64 -7.34 2.30
C PHE A 194 13.80 -6.56 2.93
N ILE A 195 14.03 -5.31 2.50
CA ILE A 195 15.10 -4.46 3.05
C ILE A 195 14.88 -4.21 4.55
N GLY A 196 13.65 -3.88 4.96
CA GLY A 196 13.30 -3.64 6.36
C GLY A 196 13.47 -4.88 7.24
N LEU A 197 12.95 -6.04 6.81
CA LEU A 197 13.11 -7.30 7.54
C LEU A 197 14.57 -7.75 7.58
N LEU A 198 15.32 -7.60 6.48
CA LEU A 198 16.74 -7.92 6.44
C LEU A 198 17.52 -7.05 7.43
N ALA A 199 17.30 -5.73 7.44
CA ALA A 199 17.93 -4.81 8.38
C ALA A 199 17.63 -5.20 9.84
N PHE A 200 16.36 -5.52 10.15
CA PHE A 200 15.97 -6.02 11.46
C PHE A 200 16.68 -7.34 11.82
N ILE A 201 16.67 -8.32 10.92
CA ILE A 201 17.28 -9.64 11.16
C ILE A 201 18.78 -9.52 11.42
N LEU A 202 19.49 -8.72 10.62
CA LEU A 202 20.92 -8.48 10.79
C LEU A 202 21.22 -7.78 12.12
N PHE A 203 20.41 -6.79 12.50
CA PHE A 203 20.58 -6.06 13.76
C PHE A 203 20.35 -6.95 15.00
N GLU A 204 19.23 -7.68 15.00
CA GLU A 204 18.82 -8.50 16.15
C GLU A 204 19.72 -9.73 16.31
N ASN A 205 20.21 -10.30 15.20
CA ASN A 205 21.01 -11.52 15.19
C ASN A 205 22.52 -11.27 15.00
N ARG A 206 23.03 -10.04 15.18
CA ARG A 206 24.44 -9.66 14.93
C ARG A 206 25.49 -10.60 15.54
N LYS A 207 25.22 -11.16 16.73
CA LYS A 207 26.13 -12.13 17.39
C LYS A 207 26.13 -13.50 16.69
N ILE A 208 24.95 -13.96 16.26
CA ILE A 208 24.79 -15.23 15.53
C ILE A 208 25.34 -15.08 14.11
N LEU A 209 25.19 -13.91 13.49
CA LEU A 209 25.71 -13.61 12.16
C LEU A 209 27.22 -13.91 12.05
N ILE A 210 27.99 -13.55 13.09
CA ILE A 210 29.45 -13.77 13.13
C ILE A 210 29.78 -15.24 13.43
N LYS A 211 28.99 -15.91 14.27
CA LYS A 211 29.29 -17.25 14.79
C LYS A 211 28.77 -18.39 13.91
N ASP A 212 27.60 -18.21 13.29
CA ASP A 212 26.84 -19.24 12.59
C ASP A 212 25.89 -18.62 11.55
N PHE A 213 26.48 -18.09 10.49
CA PHE A 213 25.76 -17.49 9.36
C PHE A 213 24.81 -18.48 8.67
N ALA A 214 25.24 -19.74 8.51
CA ALA A 214 24.46 -20.77 7.82
C ALA A 214 23.12 -21.05 8.51
N LYS A 215 23.09 -21.10 9.85
CA LYS A 215 21.85 -21.24 10.61
C LYS A 215 20.88 -20.07 10.39
N LEU A 216 21.41 -18.85 10.32
CA LEU A 216 20.58 -17.66 10.08
C LEU A 216 19.96 -17.71 8.68
N VAL A 217 20.76 -18.04 7.65
CA VAL A 217 20.29 -18.21 6.28
C VAL A 217 19.23 -19.31 6.21
N LYS A 218 19.47 -20.49 6.79
CA LYS A 218 18.50 -21.60 6.80
C LYS A 218 17.17 -21.22 7.44
N LYS A 219 17.15 -20.31 8.41
CA LYS A 219 15.91 -19.82 9.04
C LYS A 219 15.15 -18.84 8.13
N TYR A 220 15.85 -17.92 7.49
CA TYR A 220 15.22 -16.76 6.81
C TYR A 220 15.29 -16.77 5.28
N TYR A 221 15.92 -17.77 4.65
CA TYR A 221 15.97 -17.88 3.18
C TYR A 221 14.61 -17.81 2.47
N PRO A 222 13.46 -18.23 3.06
CA PRO A 222 12.18 -18.07 2.37
C PRO A 222 11.87 -16.61 2.04
N LEU A 223 12.36 -15.65 2.83
CA LEU A 223 12.16 -14.22 2.54
C LEU A 223 12.79 -13.78 1.21
N LEU A 224 13.72 -14.56 0.63
CA LEU A 224 14.23 -14.33 -0.73
C LEU A 224 13.13 -14.45 -1.80
N LEU A 225 11.99 -15.07 -1.50
CA LEU A 225 10.83 -15.06 -2.41
C LEU A 225 10.37 -13.62 -2.73
N ILE A 226 10.59 -12.64 -1.84
CA ILE A 226 10.21 -11.25 -2.08
C ILE A 226 11.01 -10.68 -3.27
N PRO A 227 12.36 -10.59 -3.24
CA PRO A 227 13.12 -10.13 -4.39
C PRO A 227 12.99 -11.05 -5.61
N ILE A 228 12.84 -12.38 -5.43
CA ILE A 228 12.57 -13.28 -6.56
C ILE A 228 11.26 -12.90 -7.27
N SER A 229 10.20 -12.56 -6.54
CA SER A 229 8.93 -12.13 -7.16
C SER A 229 9.07 -10.81 -7.95
N LEU A 230 9.93 -9.89 -7.52
CA LEU A 230 10.26 -8.69 -8.30
C LEU A 230 10.98 -9.06 -9.60
N LEU A 231 11.97 -9.95 -9.52
CA LEU A 231 12.69 -10.44 -10.71
C LEU A 231 11.75 -11.16 -11.69
N LEU A 232 10.76 -11.89 -11.20
CA LEU A 232 9.73 -12.51 -12.04
C LEU A 232 8.88 -11.47 -12.78
N VAL A 233 8.51 -10.36 -12.12
CA VAL A 233 7.79 -9.25 -12.76
C VAL A 233 8.65 -8.63 -13.87
N PHE A 234 9.93 -8.36 -13.61
CA PHE A 234 10.85 -7.80 -14.61
C PHE A 234 11.15 -8.77 -15.75
N PHE A 235 11.29 -10.06 -15.46
CA PHE A 235 11.41 -11.08 -16.48
C PHE A 235 10.16 -11.14 -17.36
N TYR A 236 8.97 -11.03 -16.77
CA TYR A 236 7.74 -10.95 -17.54
C TYR A 236 7.70 -9.71 -18.44
N TYR A 237 8.16 -8.56 -17.96
CA TYR A 237 8.33 -7.38 -18.82
C TYR A 237 9.35 -7.60 -19.95
N LYS A 238 10.44 -8.34 -19.70
CA LYS A 238 11.36 -8.74 -20.77
C LYS A 238 10.65 -9.56 -21.85
N VAL A 239 9.71 -10.41 -21.50
CA VAL A 239 8.95 -11.20 -22.48
C VAL A 239 7.97 -10.32 -23.27
N VAL A 240 7.22 -9.44 -22.59
CA VAL A 240 6.10 -8.71 -23.21
C VAL A 240 6.54 -7.41 -23.91
N TYR A 241 7.52 -6.70 -23.35
CA TYR A 241 8.03 -5.43 -23.87
C TYR A 241 9.40 -5.56 -24.55
N ASN A 242 10.02 -6.73 -24.53
CA ASN A 242 11.45 -6.90 -24.85
C ASN A 242 12.39 -6.09 -23.95
N ASP A 243 11.91 -5.65 -22.78
CA ASP A 243 12.64 -4.79 -21.85
C ASP A 243 12.50 -5.28 -20.40
N PHE A 244 13.62 -5.75 -19.83
CA PHE A 244 13.67 -6.22 -18.44
C PHE A 244 13.47 -5.07 -17.44
N PHE A 245 13.93 -3.87 -17.79
CA PHE A 245 13.87 -2.67 -16.97
C PHE A 245 12.71 -1.76 -17.37
N ALA A 246 11.68 -2.29 -18.04
CA ALA A 246 10.52 -1.53 -18.53
C ALA A 246 9.93 -0.56 -17.50
N TYR A 247 9.84 -0.99 -16.22
CA TYR A 247 9.40 -0.14 -15.10
C TYR A 247 10.18 1.18 -15.03
N PHE A 248 11.51 1.14 -15.17
CA PHE A 248 12.39 2.30 -15.11
C PHE A 248 12.35 3.16 -16.37
N HIS A 249 11.90 2.60 -17.49
CA HIS A 249 11.72 3.30 -18.76
C HIS A 249 10.26 3.74 -18.98
N SER A 250 9.36 3.49 -18.02
CA SER A 250 7.92 3.79 -18.12
C SER A 250 7.57 5.29 -18.13
N GLY A 251 8.57 6.16 -18.04
CA GLY A 251 8.41 7.60 -18.03
C GLY A 251 8.16 8.15 -16.62
N ASP A 252 7.18 9.05 -16.51
CA ASP A 252 7.00 9.93 -15.35
C ASP A 252 6.35 9.27 -14.11
N ASN A 253 6.57 7.96 -13.92
CA ASN A 253 6.03 7.18 -12.80
C ASN A 253 7.03 7.00 -11.65
N ILE A 254 8.29 7.37 -11.85
CA ILE A 254 9.31 7.32 -10.82
C ILE A 254 9.45 8.70 -10.22
N HIS A 255 8.80 8.91 -9.08
CA HIS A 255 8.86 10.18 -8.37
C HIS A 255 10.02 10.26 -7.36
N LEU A 256 11.06 9.44 -7.50
CA LEU A 256 12.22 9.43 -6.60
C LEU A 256 13.30 10.36 -7.15
N PHE A 257 13.65 11.39 -6.39
CA PHE A 257 14.61 12.41 -6.80
C PHE A 257 15.66 12.66 -5.72
N TRP A 258 16.87 12.97 -6.17
CA TRP A 258 17.95 13.49 -5.33
C TRP A 258 18.13 14.99 -5.58
N PRO A 259 18.41 15.83 -4.56
CA PRO A 259 18.57 15.50 -3.13
C PRO A 259 17.24 15.21 -2.40
N PRO A 260 17.22 14.66 -1.16
CA PRO A 260 15.97 14.41 -0.46
C PRO A 260 15.16 15.70 -0.22
N TYR A 261 13.86 15.53 0.05
CA TYR A 261 12.88 16.58 0.28
C TYR A 261 12.59 17.50 -0.92
N GLN A 262 12.82 17.01 -2.16
CA GLN A 262 12.38 17.72 -3.37
C GLN A 262 10.88 18.01 -3.42
N VAL A 263 10.06 17.39 -2.57
CA VAL A 263 8.64 17.77 -2.41
C VAL A 263 8.43 19.22 -1.94
N PHE A 264 9.45 19.91 -1.42
CA PHE A 264 9.36 21.36 -1.13
C PHE A 264 9.88 22.22 -2.28
N ASN A 265 10.32 21.61 -3.38
CA ASN A 265 10.64 22.30 -4.61
C ASN A 265 9.36 22.52 -5.42
N LYS A 266 8.74 23.70 -5.25
CA LYS A 266 7.51 24.08 -5.95
C LYS A 266 7.59 24.05 -7.48
N THR A 267 8.79 24.08 -8.07
CA THR A 267 8.98 24.03 -9.53
C THR A 267 9.06 22.60 -10.06
N ALA A 268 9.06 21.58 -9.22
CA ALA A 268 9.03 20.19 -9.65
C ALA A 268 7.65 19.80 -10.20
N ALA A 269 7.64 18.96 -11.24
CA ALA A 269 6.46 18.64 -12.06
C ALA A 269 5.22 18.15 -11.28
N TRP A 270 5.42 17.59 -10.08
CA TRP A 270 4.38 16.91 -9.30
C TRP A 270 4.10 17.53 -7.93
N VAL A 271 4.69 18.68 -7.63
CA VAL A 271 4.65 19.29 -6.30
C VAL A 271 3.60 20.41 -6.22
N GLY A 272 3.69 21.38 -7.13
CA GLY A 272 2.85 22.57 -7.09
C GLY A 272 3.07 23.42 -5.83
N THR A 273 2.08 24.23 -5.45
CA THR A 273 2.19 25.21 -4.35
C THR A 273 1.15 25.04 -3.24
N ILE A 274 0.20 24.12 -3.41
CA ILE A 274 -0.94 23.99 -2.50
C ILE A 274 -0.46 23.29 -1.23
N TRP A 275 -0.66 23.91 -0.05
CA TRP A 275 -0.69 23.30 1.30
C TRP A 275 0.56 22.45 1.65
N LEU A 276 1.77 22.88 1.26
CA LEU A 276 3.03 22.15 1.52
C LEU A 276 3.32 21.97 3.01
N GLU A 277 2.74 22.81 3.87
CA GLU A 277 2.83 22.75 5.32
C GLU A 277 2.32 21.41 5.87
N GLU A 278 1.29 20.82 5.26
CA GLU A 278 0.74 19.54 5.72
C GLU A 278 1.75 18.39 5.61
N ILE A 279 2.65 18.47 4.63
CA ILE A 279 3.68 17.46 4.38
C ILE A 279 4.71 17.45 5.51
N ILE A 280 4.99 18.60 6.11
CA ILE A 280 5.86 18.71 7.29
C ILE A 280 5.30 17.85 8.42
N TYR A 281 3.99 17.90 8.67
CA TYR A 281 3.36 17.10 9.72
C TYR A 281 3.37 15.61 9.39
N ILE A 282 3.22 15.21 8.12
CA ILE A 282 3.32 13.80 7.72
C ILE A 282 4.72 13.25 8.02
N PHE A 283 5.77 14.00 7.66
CA PHE A 283 7.15 13.61 7.97
C PHE A 283 7.41 13.59 9.47
N LEU A 284 7.01 14.63 10.20
CA LEU A 284 7.19 14.72 11.64
C LEU A 284 6.50 13.57 12.37
N LEU A 285 5.22 13.31 12.09
CA LEU A 285 4.46 12.24 12.71
C LEU A 285 5.00 10.86 12.31
N GLY A 286 5.43 10.68 11.06
CA GLY A 286 6.12 9.47 10.61
C GLY A 286 7.37 9.18 11.43
N LEU A 287 8.27 10.17 11.54
CA LEU A 287 9.52 10.03 12.30
C LEU A 287 9.26 9.80 13.80
N LEU A 288 8.35 10.56 14.40
CA LEU A 288 7.98 10.38 15.81
C LEU A 288 7.39 8.99 16.07
N GLY A 289 6.52 8.48 15.19
CA GLY A 289 5.97 7.13 15.30
C GLY A 289 7.05 6.06 15.23
N ILE A 290 8.04 6.22 14.34
CA ILE A 290 9.20 5.31 14.24
C ILE A 290 10.01 5.33 15.54
N ILE A 291 10.30 6.51 16.10
CA ILE A 291 11.00 6.64 17.39
C ILE A 291 10.21 5.95 18.50
N LEU A 292 8.89 6.12 18.54
CA LEU A 292 8.03 5.47 19.53
C LEU A 292 8.01 3.94 19.37
N LEU A 293 8.04 3.41 18.14
CA LEU A 293 8.16 1.98 17.90
C LEU A 293 9.48 1.42 18.45
N PHE A 294 10.61 2.13 18.24
CA PHE A 294 11.90 1.75 18.84
C PHE A 294 11.85 1.79 20.37
N LYS A 295 11.28 2.85 20.95
CA LYS A 295 11.11 2.96 22.43
C LYS A 295 10.24 1.84 23.02
N LYS A 296 9.25 1.37 22.27
CA LYS A 296 8.40 0.22 22.65
C LYS A 296 9.07 -1.14 22.41
N GLY A 297 10.27 -1.19 21.85
CA GLY A 297 10.96 -2.44 21.51
C GLY A 297 10.39 -3.19 20.31
N LEU A 298 9.48 -2.56 19.55
CA LEU A 298 8.85 -3.13 18.35
C LEU A 298 9.76 -2.95 17.12
N LYS A 299 11.00 -3.46 17.22
CA LYS A 299 12.08 -3.19 16.27
C LYS A 299 11.77 -3.69 14.86
N ASP A 300 11.10 -4.83 14.72
CA ASP A 300 10.65 -5.38 13.44
C ASP A 300 9.83 -4.34 12.65
N LEU A 301 8.86 -3.72 13.32
CA LEU A 301 8.01 -2.69 12.74
C LEU A 301 8.76 -1.37 12.53
N ALA A 302 9.65 -1.03 13.47
CA ALA A 302 10.44 0.19 13.42
C ALA A 302 11.43 0.21 12.24
N PHE A 303 12.14 -0.89 11.99
CA PHE A 303 13.09 -1.00 10.86
C PHE A 303 12.39 -0.89 9.52
N PHE A 304 11.25 -1.58 9.35
CA PHE A 304 10.46 -1.43 8.13
C PHE A 304 9.96 0.00 7.93
N SER A 305 9.36 0.58 8.97
CA SER A 305 8.83 1.94 8.91
C SER A 305 9.94 2.96 8.65
N LEU A 306 11.14 2.75 9.20
CA LEU A 306 12.32 3.59 8.95
C LEU A 306 12.79 3.48 7.50
N VAL A 307 12.96 2.27 6.97
CA VAL A 307 13.35 2.08 5.55
C VAL A 307 12.33 2.70 4.61
N PHE A 308 11.04 2.52 4.91
CA PHE A 308 9.96 3.11 4.13
C PHE A 308 9.94 4.64 4.24
N TYR A 309 10.17 5.20 5.42
CA TYR A 309 10.29 6.64 5.62
C TYR A 309 11.49 7.23 4.87
N LEU A 310 12.64 6.54 4.92
CA LEU A 310 13.84 6.96 4.21
C LEU A 310 13.69 6.90 2.69
N SER A 311 12.84 6.03 2.14
CA SER A 311 12.50 6.12 0.71
C SER A 311 11.53 7.27 0.43
N LEU A 312 10.58 7.54 1.34
CA LEU A 312 9.57 8.59 1.21
C LEU A 312 10.18 10.00 1.12
N ILE A 313 11.28 10.28 1.82
CA ILE A 313 11.93 11.61 1.74
C ILE A 313 12.47 11.91 0.33
N PHE A 314 12.69 10.91 -0.51
CA PHE A 314 13.11 11.11 -1.91
C PHE A 314 11.91 11.29 -2.86
N VAL A 315 10.68 11.09 -2.38
CA VAL A 315 9.49 11.27 -3.21
C VAL A 315 9.24 12.76 -3.45
N SER A 316 9.33 13.20 -4.71
CA SER A 316 8.94 14.55 -5.15
C SER A 316 7.54 14.51 -5.76
N HIS A 317 6.54 14.34 -4.89
CA HIS A 317 5.14 14.31 -5.31
C HIS A 317 4.28 14.91 -4.21
N ARG A 318 3.30 15.76 -4.58
CA ARG A 318 2.42 16.48 -3.65
C ARG A 318 1.70 15.55 -2.66
N ASP A 319 1.23 14.41 -3.15
CA ASP A 319 0.45 13.44 -2.40
C ASP A 319 1.29 12.50 -1.49
N ILE A 320 2.23 13.06 -0.72
CA ILE A 320 3.03 12.29 0.26
C ILE A 320 2.13 11.50 1.22
N SER A 321 0.94 12.02 1.52
CA SER A 321 -0.05 11.35 2.36
C SER A 321 -0.40 9.95 1.84
N ARG A 322 -0.59 9.77 0.53
CA ARG A 322 -0.87 8.46 -0.09
C ARG A 322 0.36 7.57 -0.12
N TYR A 323 1.52 8.12 -0.49
CA TYR A 323 2.77 7.35 -0.52
C TYR A 323 3.16 6.84 0.86
N SER A 324 2.79 7.54 1.93
CA SER A 324 3.07 7.15 3.33
C SER A 324 2.18 6.03 3.88
N LEU A 325 1.03 5.76 3.26
CA LEU A 325 0.01 4.82 3.79
C LEU A 325 0.56 3.44 4.19
N PRO A 326 1.53 2.83 3.49
CA PRO A 326 2.06 1.52 3.85
C PRO A 326 2.72 1.44 5.24
N MET A 327 3.27 2.54 5.75
CA MET A 327 3.85 2.57 7.10
C MET A 327 2.84 2.97 8.19
N ILE A 328 1.72 3.61 7.81
CA ILE A 328 0.73 4.17 8.76
C ILE A 328 0.23 3.18 9.82
N PRO A 329 -0.14 1.91 9.51
CA PRO A 329 -0.62 0.99 10.54
C PRO A 329 0.39 0.83 11.69
N PHE A 330 1.69 0.84 11.36
CA PHE A 330 2.77 0.73 12.34
C PHE A 330 3.00 2.04 13.09
N ILE A 331 2.91 3.19 12.40
CA ILE A 331 2.95 4.51 13.04
C ILE A 331 1.82 4.65 14.08
N ILE A 332 0.60 4.22 13.75
CA ILE A 332 -0.54 4.18 14.67
C ILE A 332 -0.24 3.34 15.91
N ILE A 333 0.40 2.18 15.76
CA ILE A 333 0.86 1.35 16.90
C ILE A 333 1.88 2.12 17.75
N GLY A 334 2.81 2.86 17.13
CA GLY A 334 3.76 3.71 17.85
C GLY A 334 3.06 4.72 18.76
N PHE A 335 1.98 5.34 18.27
CA PHE A 335 1.19 6.35 18.98
C PHE A 335 0.09 5.82 19.90
N GLU A 336 -0.05 4.51 20.08
CA GLU A 336 -1.22 3.94 20.77
C GLU A 336 -1.47 4.51 22.17
N ASN A 337 -0.42 4.78 22.95
CA ASN A 337 -0.52 5.43 24.27
C ASN A 337 -1.02 6.88 24.22
N ALA A 338 -0.71 7.61 23.15
CA ALA A 338 -1.17 8.99 22.97
C ALA A 338 -2.61 9.04 22.44
N ILE A 339 -2.99 8.05 21.62
CA ILE A 339 -4.33 7.89 21.04
C ILE A 339 -5.32 7.42 22.11
N GLN A 340 -4.90 6.50 22.98
CA GLN A 340 -5.70 5.98 24.08
C GLN A 340 -5.22 6.65 25.37
N LYS A 341 -5.73 7.85 25.67
CA LYS A 341 -5.58 8.39 27.04
C LYS A 341 -6.21 7.37 28.01
N LYS A 342 -5.41 6.96 29.00
CA LYS A 342 -5.86 6.09 30.10
C LYS A 342 -6.99 6.72 30.88
#